data_AF-A0A917BH75-F1
#
_entry.id   AF-A0A917BH75-F1
#
_cell.length_a   1.000
_cell.length_b   1.000
_cell.length_c   1.000
_cell.angle_alpha   90.00
_cell.angle_beta   90.00
_cell.angle_gamma   90.00
#
_symmetry.space_group_name_H-M   'P 1'
#
loop_
_entity.id
_entity.type
_entity.pdbx_description
1 polymer ?
#
loop_
_entity_poly.entity_id
_entity_poly.type
_entity_poly.pdbx_seq_one_letter_code
_entity_poly.pdbx_strand_id
1 'polypeptide(L)'
;MRVTDPDGQTWRVGRRWTPWHWRLRKVDPDAGFDAFDLGDDLVSGIVLGLILLVVAPVLVVTVIAGLEFLLLLLLVPFIVLGRIAFGKQWIVSVRRGWTPWWEVASGDWRASGERALGVADAIARGEPPERTLRPRG
;
A
#
# COMPACT_ATOMS: atom_id res chain seq x y z
N MET A 1 14.09 5.53 11.30
CA MET A 1 15.40 5.66 11.96
C MET A 1 15.49 4.77 13.18
N ARG A 2 16.71 4.31 13.51
CA ARG A 2 17.02 3.61 14.76
C ARG A 2 17.70 4.59 15.71
N VAL A 3 17.29 4.62 16.97
CA VAL A 3 17.85 5.50 18.01
C VAL A 3 18.12 4.64 19.24
N THR A 4 19.25 4.86 19.90
CA THR A 4 19.59 4.18 21.16
C THR A 4 19.45 5.17 22.30
N ASP A 5 18.74 4.75 23.34
CA ASP A 5 18.54 5.47 24.59
C ASP A 5 19.82 5.37 25.48
N PRO A 6 20.13 6.36 26.35
CA PRO A 6 21.13 6.23 27.41
C PRO A 6 21.10 4.92 28.20
N ASP A 7 19.91 4.32 28.38
CA ASP A 7 19.73 3.01 29.02
C ASP A 7 20.12 1.81 28.13
N GLY A 8 20.73 2.05 26.96
CA GLY A 8 21.16 1.02 26.01
C GLY A 8 20.04 0.43 25.16
N GLN A 9 18.84 0.99 25.22
CA GLN A 9 17.67 0.43 24.54
C GLN A 9 17.50 0.93 23.11
N THR A 10 17.22 0.03 22.17
CA THR A 10 17.05 0.38 20.75
C THR A 10 15.58 0.66 20.40
N TRP A 11 15.35 1.88 19.93
CA TRP A 11 14.08 2.40 19.44
C TRP A 11 14.07 2.48 17.92
N ARG A 12 12.91 2.22 17.30
CA ARG A 12 12.65 2.46 15.88
C ARG A 12 11.56 3.50 15.74
N VAL A 13 11.92 4.64 15.16
CA VAL A 13 10.97 5.72 14.81
C VAL A 13 10.72 5.65 13.31
N GLY A 14 9.46 5.58 12.92
CA GLY A 14 9.06 5.45 11.53
C GLY A 14 7.80 6.23 11.23
N ARG A 15 7.63 6.56 9.95
CA ARG A 15 6.45 7.23 9.43
C ARG A 15 5.61 6.26 8.62
N ARG A 16 4.29 6.26 8.81
CA ARG A 16 3.37 5.45 7.99
C ARG A 16 2.46 6.35 7.16
N TRP A 17 2.31 6.00 5.88
CA TRP A 17 1.44 6.68 4.92
C TRP A 17 -0.04 6.29 5.10
N THR A 18 -0.30 5.09 5.61
CA THR A 18 -1.66 4.54 5.80
C THR A 18 -1.74 3.73 7.09
N PRO A 19 -2.86 3.79 7.83
CA PRO A 19 -3.10 2.96 9.02
C PRO A 19 -3.26 1.47 8.69
N TRP A 20 -3.43 1.12 7.40
CA TRP A 20 -3.74 -0.23 6.96
C TRP A 20 -2.54 -1.19 7.05
N HIS A 21 -2.77 -2.39 7.59
CA HIS A 21 -1.87 -3.53 7.44
C HIS A 21 -2.23 -4.32 6.17
N TRP A 22 -1.36 -4.33 5.17
CA TRP A 22 -1.57 -5.22 4.02
C TRP A 22 -1.08 -6.62 4.39
N ARG A 23 -2.00 -7.60 4.41
CA ARG A 23 -1.63 -9.02 4.41
C ARG A 23 -1.40 -9.40 2.96
N LEU A 24 -0.14 -9.49 2.53
CA LEU A 24 0.17 -10.01 1.20
C LEU A 24 -0.19 -11.50 1.18
N ARG A 25 -1.30 -11.83 0.51
CA ARG A 25 -1.58 -13.19 0.06
C ARG A 25 -0.74 -13.41 -1.19
N LYS A 26 0.18 -14.37 -1.14
CA LYS A 26 0.91 -14.83 -2.31
C LYS A 26 -0.11 -15.36 -3.33
N VAL A 27 0.00 -14.87 -4.56
CA VAL A 27 -0.74 -15.39 -5.71
C VAL A 27 0.28 -16.24 -6.48
N ASP A 28 -0.04 -17.51 -6.66
CA ASP A 28 0.76 -18.42 -7.49
C ASP A 28 0.57 -18.07 -8.98
N PRO A 29 1.66 -17.88 -9.75
CA PRO A 29 1.61 -17.43 -11.14
C PRO A 29 1.51 -18.58 -12.17
N ASP A 30 1.12 -19.78 -11.78
CA ASP A 30 1.15 -20.94 -12.68
C ASP A 30 -0.24 -21.22 -13.29
N ALA A 31 -0.64 -20.36 -14.23
CA ALA A 31 -1.70 -20.66 -15.19
C ALA A 31 -1.08 -20.66 -16.59
N GLY A 32 -0.66 -21.86 -17.03
CA GLY A 32 -0.14 -22.09 -18.37
C GLY A 32 -1.23 -21.87 -19.43
N PHE A 33 -0.86 -21.20 -20.51
CA PHE A 33 -1.67 -21.06 -21.73
C PHE A 33 -1.11 -22.02 -22.78
N ASP A 34 -1.90 -23.01 -23.19
CA ASP A 34 -1.57 -23.89 -24.31
C ASP A 34 -2.03 -23.24 -25.62
N ALA A 35 -1.11 -23.14 -26.57
CA ALA A 35 -1.34 -22.61 -27.91
C ALA A 35 -1.98 -23.69 -28.79
N PHE A 36 -3.13 -23.39 -29.37
CA PHE A 36 -3.82 -24.28 -30.32
C PHE A 36 -3.31 -24.04 -31.75
N ASP A 37 -2.99 -25.14 -32.43
CA ASP A 37 -2.65 -25.22 -33.85
C ASP A 37 -3.95 -25.29 -34.69
N LEU A 38 -4.11 -24.41 -35.68
CA LEU A 38 -5.33 -24.28 -36.47
C LEU A 38 -5.02 -24.30 -37.97
N GLY A 39 -5.46 -25.37 -38.63
CA GLY A 39 -5.34 -25.56 -40.08
C GLY A 39 -6.68 -25.59 -40.83
N ASP A 40 -6.60 -25.02 -42.05
CA ASP A 40 -7.42 -25.09 -43.27
C ASP A 40 -8.81 -24.39 -43.36
N ASP A 41 -9.03 -23.78 -44.53
CA ASP A 41 -9.67 -22.47 -44.74
C ASP A 41 -11.20 -22.38 -44.50
N LEU A 42 -11.92 -23.49 -44.39
CA LEU A 42 -13.37 -23.49 -44.01
C LEU A 42 -13.60 -23.78 -42.53
N VAL A 43 -12.79 -24.68 -41.96
CA VAL A 43 -12.84 -25.02 -40.53
C VAL A 43 -12.29 -23.85 -39.72
N SER A 44 -11.26 -23.17 -40.22
CA SER A 44 -10.68 -21.96 -39.63
C SER A 44 -11.73 -20.85 -39.41
N GLY A 45 -12.64 -20.61 -40.36
CA GLY A 45 -13.69 -19.59 -40.21
C GLY A 45 -14.71 -19.91 -39.10
N ILE A 46 -15.13 -21.17 -39.00
CA ILE A 46 -16.07 -21.63 -37.96
C ILE A 46 -15.40 -21.62 -36.59
N VAL A 47 -14.16 -22.12 -36.50
CA VAL A 47 -13.39 -22.15 -35.26
C VAL A 47 -13.07 -20.74 -34.79
N LEU A 48 -12.66 -19.84 -35.68
CA LEU A 48 -12.45 -18.42 -35.37
C LEU A 48 -13.75 -17.75 -34.90
N GLY A 49 -14.88 -18.05 -35.53
CA GLY A 49 -16.19 -17.57 -35.11
C GLY A 49 -16.57 -18.03 -33.70
N LEU A 50 -16.33 -19.29 -33.38
CA LEU A 50 -16.56 -19.86 -32.04
C LEU A 50 -15.60 -19.29 -31.00
N ILE A 51 -14.31 -19.14 -31.34
CA ILE A 51 -13.32 -18.47 -30.49
C ILE A 51 -13.77 -17.04 -30.23
N LEU A 52 -14.15 -16.28 -31.27
CA LEU A 52 -14.60 -14.91 -31.10
C LEU A 52 -15.88 -14.84 -30.26
N LEU A 53 -16.82 -15.76 -30.43
CA LEU A 53 -18.04 -15.82 -29.62
C LEU A 53 -17.73 -15.98 -28.12
N VAL A 54 -16.70 -16.76 -27.77
CA VAL A 54 -16.27 -16.99 -26.38
C VAL A 54 -15.34 -15.89 -25.87
N VAL A 55 -14.41 -15.43 -26.70
CA VAL A 55 -13.36 -14.48 -26.33
C VAL A 55 -13.85 -13.03 -26.36
N ALA A 56 -14.74 -12.66 -27.28
CA ALA A 56 -15.29 -11.31 -27.37
C ALA A 56 -15.94 -10.82 -26.06
N PRO A 57 -16.84 -11.57 -25.39
CA PRO A 57 -17.41 -11.11 -24.12
C PRO A 57 -16.32 -10.96 -23.04
N VAL A 58 -15.32 -11.83 -23.01
CA VAL A 58 -14.17 -11.70 -22.10
C VAL A 58 -13.41 -10.42 -22.40
N LEU A 59 -13.07 -10.15 -23.67
CA LEU A 59 -12.38 -8.93 -24.09
C LEU A 59 -13.18 -7.67 -23.74
N VAL A 60 -14.49 -7.66 -23.96
CA VAL A 60 -15.37 -6.53 -23.60
C VAL A 60 -15.31 -6.27 -22.10
N VAL A 61 -15.46 -7.32 -21.28
CA VAL A 61 -15.35 -7.20 -19.81
C VAL A 61 -13.96 -6.72 -19.40
N THR A 62 -12.90 -7.25 -20.01
CA THR A 62 -11.52 -6.83 -19.74
C THR A 62 -11.29 -5.36 -20.09
N VAL A 63 -11.79 -4.89 -21.23
CA VAL A 63 -11.69 -3.48 -21.63
C VAL A 63 -12.45 -2.57 -20.67
N ILE A 64 -13.68 -2.94 -20.29
CA ILE A 64 -14.47 -2.18 -19.31
C ILE A 64 -13.75 -2.12 -17.96
N ALA A 65 -13.27 -3.26 -17.45
CA ALA A 65 -12.54 -3.33 -16.20
C ALA A 65 -11.23 -2.52 -16.25
N GLY A 66 -10.51 -2.58 -17.38
CA GLY A 66 -9.31 -1.78 -17.62
C GLY A 66 -9.61 -0.28 -17.64
N LEU A 67 -10.73 0.14 -18.24
CA LEU A 67 -11.17 1.53 -18.23
C LEU A 67 -11.56 1.99 -16.82
N GLU A 68 -12.28 1.16 -16.06
CA GLU A 68 -12.60 1.44 -14.66
C GLU A 68 -11.33 1.59 -13.82
N PHE A 69 -10.36 0.68 -13.99
CA PHE A 69 -9.08 0.77 -13.33
C PHE A 69 -8.32 2.04 -13.71
N LEU A 70 -8.34 2.44 -14.99
CA LEU A 70 -7.73 3.68 -15.46
C LEU A 70 -8.42 4.91 -14.84
N LEU A 71 -9.75 4.90 -14.73
CA LEU A 71 -10.50 5.97 -14.04
C LEU A 71 -10.14 6.03 -12.56
N LEU A 72 -10.03 4.89 -11.86
CA LEU A 72 -9.58 4.83 -10.48
C LEU A 72 -8.16 5.37 -10.33
N LEU A 73 -7.25 5.01 -11.24
CA LEU A 73 -5.88 5.52 -11.23
C LEU A 73 -5.86 7.04 -11.47
N LEU A 74 -6.70 7.53 -12.38
CA LEU A 74 -6.88 8.97 -12.62
C LEU A 74 -7.51 9.68 -11.42
N LEU A 75 -8.32 8.98 -10.62
CA LEU A 75 -8.91 9.52 -9.39
C LEU A 75 -7.88 9.66 -8.25
N VAL A 76 -6.85 8.81 -8.21
CA VAL A 76 -5.78 8.87 -7.19
C VAL A 76 -5.17 10.28 -7.04
N PRO A 77 -4.69 10.97 -8.08
CA PRO A 77 -4.12 12.31 -7.92
C PRO A 77 -5.15 13.29 -7.34
N PHE A 78 -6.42 13.24 -7.73
CA PHE A 78 -7.44 14.11 -7.13
C PHE A 78 -7.68 13.79 -5.64
N ILE A 79 -7.70 12.51 -5.26
CA ILE A 79 -7.79 12.10 -3.85
C ILE A 79 -6.55 12.57 -3.09
N VAL A 80 -5.35 12.47 -3.66
CA VAL A 80 -4.11 12.94 -3.04
C VAL A 80 -4.12 14.46 -2.89
N LEU A 81 -4.52 15.21 -3.92
CA LEU A 81 -4.65 16.66 -3.87
C LEU A 81 -5.70 17.08 -2.84
N GLY A 82 -6.87 16.43 -2.84
CA GLY A 82 -7.88 16.64 -1.82
C GLY A 82 -7.32 16.33 -0.43
N ARG A 83 -6.59 15.22 -0.26
CA ARG A 83 -5.96 14.86 1.01
C ARG A 83 -4.97 15.91 1.50
N ILE A 84 -4.19 16.50 0.59
CA ILE A 84 -3.26 17.60 0.89
C ILE A 84 -4.06 18.85 1.28
N ALA A 85 -5.08 19.22 0.51
CA ALA A 85 -5.92 20.40 0.76
C ALA A 85 -6.72 20.31 2.07
N PHE A 86 -7.17 19.10 2.44
CA PHE A 86 -7.92 18.83 3.68
C PHE A 86 -7.03 18.50 4.90
N GLY A 87 -5.70 18.65 4.80
CA GLY A 87 -4.79 18.55 5.95
C GLY A 87 -4.84 17.22 6.72
N LYS A 88 -5.14 16.10 6.04
CA LYS A 88 -5.30 14.80 6.73
C LYS A 88 -3.97 14.37 7.36
N GLN A 89 -4.01 14.31 8.69
CA GLN A 89 -2.90 14.11 9.59
C GLN A 89 -2.11 12.81 9.29
N TRP A 90 -0.78 12.91 9.30
CA TRP A 90 0.16 11.79 9.10
C TRP A 90 0.49 11.13 10.44
N ILE A 91 0.49 9.80 10.51
CA ILE A 91 0.76 9.12 11.80
C ILE A 91 2.27 8.89 11.95
N VAL A 92 2.83 9.41 13.04
CA VAL A 92 4.19 9.08 13.51
C VAL A 92 4.07 7.89 14.45
N SER A 93 4.87 6.85 14.19
CA SER A 93 4.89 5.62 14.99
C SER A 93 6.26 5.42 15.63
N VAL A 94 6.27 5.09 16.91
CA VAL A 94 7.46 4.76 17.70
C VAL A 94 7.34 3.33 18.20
N ARG A 95 8.40 2.55 18.01
CA ARG A 95 8.50 1.16 18.45
C ARG A 95 9.71 0.97 19.33
N ARG A 96 9.53 0.18 20.39
CA ARG A 96 10.58 -0.31 21.28
C ARG A 96 10.87 -1.76 20.88
N GLY A 97 12.00 -2.00 20.21
CA GLY A 97 12.26 -3.28 19.53
C GLY A 97 11.17 -3.65 18.51
N TRP A 98 10.38 -4.69 18.82
CA TRP A 98 9.24 -5.17 18.01
C TRP A 98 7.88 -4.68 18.51
N THR A 99 7.83 -4.05 19.69
CA THR A 99 6.58 -3.64 20.33
C THR A 99 6.22 -2.19 19.97
N PRO A 100 4.99 -1.93 19.50
CA PRO A 100 4.50 -0.57 19.29
C PRO A 100 4.32 0.14 20.64
N TRP A 101 4.88 1.34 20.75
CA TRP A 101 4.93 2.11 22.00
C TRP A 101 4.04 3.36 21.94
N TRP A 102 4.11 4.09 20.83
CA TRP A 102 3.43 5.37 20.68
C TRP A 102 3.04 5.64 19.24
N GLU A 103 1.82 6.11 19.03
CA GLU A 103 1.31 6.62 17.76
C GLU A 103 0.62 7.96 17.98
N VAL A 104 0.94 8.96 17.15
CA VAL A 104 0.21 10.23 17.12
C VAL A 104 0.00 10.70 15.70
N ALA A 105 -1.15 11.30 15.46
CA ALA A 105 -1.42 12.05 14.25
C ALA A 105 -0.63 13.38 14.30
N SER A 106 0.20 13.60 13.29
CA SER A 106 1.05 14.77 13.11
C SER A 106 0.61 15.46 11.81
N GLY A 107 0.19 16.72 11.92
CA GLY A 107 -0.51 17.50 10.88
C GLY A 107 0.02 17.31 9.46
N ASP A 108 0.88 18.21 8.99
CA ASP A 108 1.36 18.23 7.60
C ASP A 108 2.61 17.37 7.36
N TRP A 109 2.99 17.19 6.08
CA TRP A 109 4.16 16.39 5.72
C TRP A 109 5.45 16.88 6.38
N ARG A 110 5.66 18.20 6.38
CA ARG A 110 6.84 18.83 6.98
C ARG A 110 6.80 18.75 8.51
N ALA A 111 5.64 19.04 9.09
CA ALA A 111 5.40 18.95 10.54
C ALA A 111 5.63 17.54 11.09
N SER A 112 5.25 16.49 10.35
CA SER A 112 5.49 15.11 10.77
C SER A 112 6.97 14.71 10.76
N GLY A 113 7.77 15.28 9.85
CA GLY A 113 9.22 15.06 9.79
C GLY A 113 9.93 15.71 10.97
N GLU A 114 9.60 16.98 11.23
CA GLU A 114 10.11 17.73 12.39
C GLU A 114 9.72 17.04 13.70
N ARG A 115 8.48 16.56 13.82
CA ARG A 115 8.02 15.84 15.01
C ARG A 115 8.70 14.49 15.19
N ALA A 116 8.96 13.76 14.11
CA ALA A 116 9.69 12.49 14.18
C ALA A 116 11.14 12.72 14.65
N LEU A 117 11.82 13.73 14.11
CA LEU A 117 13.17 14.12 14.53
C LEU A 117 13.19 14.57 15.99
N GLY A 118 12.25 15.43 16.40
CA GLY A 118 12.15 15.87 17.80
C GLY A 118 11.92 14.71 18.78
N VAL A 119 11.12 13.70 18.40
CA VAL A 119 10.92 12.49 19.21
C VAL A 119 12.19 11.62 19.26
N ALA A 120 12.94 11.51 18.16
CA ALA A 120 14.23 10.83 18.20
C ALA A 120 15.23 11.52 19.11
N ASP A 121 15.34 12.85 19.05
CA ASP A 121 16.22 13.62 19.92
C ASP A 121 15.81 13.48 21.39
N ALA A 122 14.51 13.48 21.69
CA ALA A 122 14.02 13.24 23.06
C ALA A 122 14.39 11.83 23.56
N ILE A 123 14.20 10.81 22.74
CA ILE A 123 14.60 9.43 23.07
C ILE A 123 16.13 9.33 23.26
N ALA A 124 16.92 9.99 22.42
CA ALA A 124 18.38 10.00 22.54
C ALA A 124 18.86 10.71 23.82
N ARG A 125 18.07 11.62 24.38
CA ARG A 125 18.31 12.29 25.67
C ARG A 125 17.80 11.51 26.88
N GLY A 126 17.15 10.36 26.69
CA GLY A 126 16.56 9.56 27.78
C GLY A 126 15.17 10.03 28.20
N GLU A 127 14.48 10.81 27.35
CA GLU A 127 13.11 11.28 27.57
C GLU A 127 12.15 10.64 26.56
N PRO A 128 11.83 9.33 26.70
CA PRO A 128 10.92 8.67 25.78
C PRO A 128 9.47 9.17 25.97
N PRO A 129 8.68 9.28 24.89
CA PRO A 129 7.29 9.71 24.98
C PRO A 129 6.43 8.72 25.78
N GLU A 130 5.43 9.23 26.49
CA GLU A 130 4.46 8.43 27.24
C GLU A 130 3.78 7.40 26.35
N ARG A 131 3.62 6.18 26.86
CA ARG A 131 3.09 5.06 26.09
C ARG A 131 1.59 5.26 25.79
N THR A 132 1.24 5.51 24.53
CA THR A 132 -0.17 5.62 24.11
C THR A 132 -0.77 4.32 23.58
N LEU A 133 0.06 3.31 23.27
CA LEU A 133 -0.41 2.02 22.74
C LEU A 133 -0.26 0.90 23.79
N ARG A 134 -1.39 0.30 24.21
CA ARG A 134 -1.37 -0.93 25.03
C ARG A 134 -0.89 -2.12 24.18
N PRO A 135 -0.09 -3.03 24.75
CA PRO A 135 0.22 -4.28 24.07
C PRO A 135 -1.09 -5.08 23.98
N ARG A 136 -1.43 -5.56 22.78
CA ARG A 136 -2.50 -6.55 22.65
C ARG A 136 -1.97 -7.85 23.24
N GLY A 137 -2.54 -8.26 24.36
CA GLY A 137 -2.34 -9.59 24.94
C GLY A 137 -2.93 -10.68 24.05
#